data_AF-A0AAE3N9Z3-F1
#
_entry.id   AF-A0AAE3N9Z3-F1
#
_cell.length_a   1.000
_cell.length_b   1.000
_cell.length_c   1.000
_cell.angle_alpha   90.00
_cell.angle_beta   90.00
_cell.angle_gamma   90.00
#
_symmetry.space_group_name_H-M   'P 1'
#
loop_
_entity.id
_entity.type
_entity.pdbx_description
1 polymer ?
#
loop_
_entity_poly.entity_id
_entity_poly.type
_entity_poly.pdbx_seq_one_letter_code
_entity_poly.pdbx_strand_id
1 'polypeptide(L)'
;MNEIGLAGLGAMGAGIALLGWLAWREGWLGALIRWRRWHERLTAARRRGQTASAPSVRALRAAITTPADLETTWQPLPHPPHHALPRLLWVGDAASALPALLSAVAPEGPVKEARVADEEPFWRWWWLPQQVAIEVCPPAPPPEAQQDLLWLHALRTLAQTQPQRPLEGMVLCISVALLRADPKVAETLMQLLARRAHESATLLSPRLPLYLLVTGLQDLPGYGTVRAATPAPVLQQAFGWRAPPEPVPQPWQAAHDTWQPALHAWRLGLMARSSQARERHDIHRFAEALLALTPGLHRLEQALALQAGTGPRLQGLYFTASAPQPAFLADLFERFLNASDARVN
;
A
#
# COMPACT_ATOMS: atom_id res chain seq x y z
N MET A 1 -4.37 11.47 65.53
CA MET A 1 -4.19 10.20 64.76
C MET A 1 -5.59 9.68 64.48
N ASN A 2 -6.18 9.70 63.28
CA ASN A 2 -5.67 9.82 61.91
C ASN A 2 -6.72 10.54 61.05
N GLU A 3 -6.32 11.61 60.36
CA GLU A 3 -6.99 12.11 59.14
C GLU A 3 -5.94 12.15 58.04
N ILE A 4 -5.82 11.08 57.25
CA ILE A 4 -5.16 11.12 55.93
C ILE A 4 -5.86 10.10 55.04
N GLY A 5 -6.36 10.55 53.88
CA GLY A 5 -6.52 9.66 52.73
C GLY A 5 -7.86 9.68 51.98
N LEU A 6 -8.41 10.84 51.64
CA LEU A 6 -9.50 10.90 50.64
C LEU A 6 -9.37 12.02 49.58
N ALA A 7 -8.17 12.59 49.41
CA ALA A 7 -7.92 13.67 48.43
C ALA A 7 -7.13 13.24 47.17
N GLY A 8 -6.78 11.95 47.03
CA GLY A 8 -5.91 11.47 45.95
C GLY A 8 -6.60 11.05 44.63
N LEU A 9 -7.91 10.80 44.65
CA LEU A 9 -8.63 10.21 43.50
C LEU A 9 -9.15 11.23 42.47
N GLY A 10 -9.27 12.52 42.83
CA GLY A 10 -9.76 13.57 41.93
C GLY A 10 -8.72 14.09 40.93
N ALA A 11 -7.43 14.05 41.30
CA ALA A 11 -6.35 14.61 40.48
C ALA A 11 -5.95 13.71 39.29
N MET A 12 -6.06 12.38 39.43
CA MET A 12 -5.79 11.45 38.31
C MET A 12 -6.86 11.50 37.21
N GLY A 13 -8.14 11.70 37.55
CA GLY A 13 -9.23 11.80 36.57
C GLY A 13 -9.13 13.04 35.68
N ALA A 14 -8.72 14.18 36.26
CA ALA A 14 -8.54 15.42 35.52
C ALA A 14 -7.36 15.36 34.53
N GLY A 15 -6.26 14.69 34.90
CA GLY A 15 -5.10 14.50 34.02
C GLY A 15 -5.42 13.66 32.79
N ILE A 16 -6.18 12.57 32.96
CA ILE A 16 -6.60 11.69 31.85
C ILE A 16 -7.59 12.42 30.92
N ALA A 17 -8.51 13.20 31.48
CA ALA A 17 -9.45 14.00 30.70
C ALA A 17 -8.74 15.12 29.91
N LEU A 18 -7.73 15.78 30.49
CA LEU A 18 -6.95 16.81 29.83
C LEU A 18 -6.07 16.24 28.70
N LEU A 19 -5.44 15.08 28.93
CA LEU A 19 -4.66 14.37 27.91
C LEU A 19 -5.56 13.85 26.78
N GLY A 20 -6.76 13.34 27.10
CA GLY A 20 -7.77 12.97 26.12
C GLY A 20 -8.27 14.17 25.31
N TRP A 21 -8.48 15.32 25.96
CA TRP A 21 -8.86 16.56 25.29
C TRP A 21 -7.75 17.14 24.41
N LEU A 22 -6.49 17.08 24.85
CA LEU A 22 -5.33 17.52 24.06
C LEU A 22 -5.09 16.61 22.85
N ALA A 23 -5.16 15.28 23.02
CA ALA A 23 -5.08 14.32 21.91
C ALA A 23 -6.24 14.50 20.91
N TRP A 24 -7.44 14.76 21.41
CA TRP A 24 -8.61 15.10 20.57
C TRP A 24 -8.40 16.43 19.84
N ARG A 25 -7.86 17.46 20.51
CA ARG A 25 -7.63 18.79 19.97
C ARG A 25 -6.51 18.82 18.92
N GLU A 26 -5.42 18.09 19.11
CA GLU A 26 -4.36 17.95 18.09
C GLU A 26 -4.87 17.19 16.85
N GLY A 27 -5.65 16.13 17.05
CA GLY A 27 -6.34 15.44 15.96
C GLY A 27 -7.30 16.37 15.18
N TRP A 28 -8.04 17.22 15.89
CA TRP A 28 -9.03 18.14 15.33
C TRP A 28 -8.42 19.32 14.57
N LEU A 29 -7.37 19.95 15.12
CA LEU A 29 -6.63 21.03 14.44
C LEU A 29 -5.93 20.52 13.18
N GLY A 30 -5.30 19.34 13.24
CA GLY A 30 -4.75 18.67 12.07
C GLY A 30 -5.83 18.36 11.03
N ALA A 31 -6.99 17.86 11.46
CA ALA A 31 -8.13 17.60 10.57
C ALA A 31 -8.66 18.88 9.90
N LEU A 32 -8.67 20.01 10.61
CA LEU A 32 -9.07 21.32 10.10
C LEU A 32 -8.11 21.87 9.03
N ILE A 33 -6.80 21.73 9.23
CA ILE A 33 -5.79 22.13 8.24
C ILE A 33 -5.89 21.24 6.99
N ARG A 34 -6.04 19.92 7.16
CA ARG A 34 -6.27 18.98 6.06
C ARG A 34 -7.58 19.30 5.33
N TRP A 35 -8.63 19.67 6.06
CA TRP A 35 -9.92 20.07 5.51
C TRP A 35 -9.84 21.37 4.69
N ARG A 36 -9.07 22.38 5.13
CA ARG A 36 -8.85 23.62 4.35
C ARG A 36 -8.15 23.35 3.02
N ARG A 37 -7.02 22.61 3.03
CA ARG A 37 -6.29 22.25 1.81
C ARG A 37 -7.15 21.42 0.85
N TRP A 38 -7.97 20.52 1.40
CA TRP A 38 -8.96 19.75 0.64
C TRP A 38 -10.02 20.65 0.00
N HIS A 39 -10.57 21.62 0.75
CA HIS A 39 -11.61 22.52 0.27
C HIS A 39 -11.10 23.41 -0.86
N GLU A 40 -9.87 23.91 -0.77
CA GLU A 40 -9.22 24.70 -1.83
C GLU A 40 -9.07 23.89 -3.13
N ARG A 41 -8.68 22.62 -3.04
CA ARG A 41 -8.49 21.78 -4.24
C ARG A 41 -9.81 21.38 -4.90
N LEU A 42 -10.83 21.03 -4.12
CA LEU A 42 -12.16 20.75 -4.68
C LEU A 42 -12.85 21.98 -5.24
N THR A 43 -12.69 23.14 -4.59
CA THR A 43 -13.22 24.39 -5.14
C THR A 43 -12.49 24.76 -6.43
N ALA A 44 -11.18 24.57 -6.51
CA ALA A 44 -10.42 24.76 -7.75
C ALA A 44 -10.80 23.78 -8.87
N ALA A 45 -11.14 22.53 -8.54
CA ALA A 45 -11.62 21.55 -9.52
C ALA A 45 -13.05 21.85 -9.99
N ARG A 46 -13.95 22.24 -9.07
CA ARG A 46 -15.32 22.70 -9.42
C ARG A 46 -15.32 23.96 -10.27
N ARG A 47 -14.40 24.91 -10.02
CA ARG A 47 -14.21 26.10 -10.87
C ARG A 47 -13.78 25.76 -12.30
N ARG A 48 -13.19 24.58 -12.52
CA ARG A 48 -12.86 24.04 -13.85
C ARG A 48 -14.00 23.21 -14.48
N GLY A 49 -15.21 23.25 -13.90
CA GLY A 49 -16.38 22.50 -14.40
C GLY A 49 -16.33 20.99 -14.12
N GLN A 50 -15.36 20.51 -13.35
CA GLN A 50 -15.23 19.08 -13.05
C GLN A 50 -16.15 18.72 -11.87
N THR A 51 -16.98 17.67 -12.04
CA THR A 51 -17.83 17.14 -10.96
C THR A 51 -17.81 15.61 -10.94
N ALA A 52 -17.75 15.02 -9.74
CA ALA A 52 -17.96 13.59 -9.56
C ALA A 52 -19.46 13.27 -9.68
N SER A 53 -19.80 12.18 -10.35
CA SER A 53 -21.18 11.71 -10.45
C SER A 53 -21.75 11.39 -9.06
N ALA A 54 -22.92 11.95 -8.73
CA ALA A 54 -23.56 11.72 -7.43
C ALA A 54 -23.84 10.22 -7.14
N PRO A 55 -24.27 9.40 -8.12
CA PRO A 55 -24.28 7.94 -8.03
C PRO A 55 -22.96 7.34 -7.57
N SER A 56 -21.84 7.66 -8.23
CA SER A 56 -20.53 7.08 -7.91
C SER A 56 -20.04 7.49 -6.51
N VAL A 57 -20.35 8.71 -6.07
CA VAL A 57 -20.07 9.15 -4.69
C VAL A 57 -20.92 8.38 -3.66
N ARG A 58 -22.16 8.04 -4.00
CA ARG A 58 -23.03 7.22 -3.15
C ARG A 58 -22.54 5.77 -3.08
N ALA A 59 -22.19 5.18 -4.23
CA ALA A 59 -21.61 3.84 -4.32
C ALA A 59 -20.32 3.74 -3.51
N LEU A 60 -19.42 4.73 -3.65
CA LEU A 60 -18.20 4.84 -2.84
C LEU A 60 -18.48 4.82 -1.33
N ARG A 61 -19.50 5.56 -0.87
CA ARG A 61 -19.86 5.61 0.56
C ARG A 61 -20.49 4.30 1.04
N ALA A 62 -21.32 3.68 0.21
CA ALA A 62 -21.95 2.40 0.52
C ALA A 62 -20.93 1.24 0.60
N ALA A 63 -19.83 1.35 -0.15
CA ALA A 63 -18.72 0.40 -0.15
C ALA A 63 -17.77 0.56 1.07
N ILE A 64 -18.02 1.51 1.99
CA ILE A 64 -17.21 1.56 3.22
C ILE A 64 -17.65 0.47 4.15
N THR A 65 -16.68 -0.35 4.55
CA THR A 65 -16.89 -1.26 5.67
C THR A 65 -16.69 -0.49 6.98
N THR A 66 -17.73 -0.37 7.79
CA THR A 66 -17.63 0.25 9.12
C THR A 66 -17.18 -0.77 10.16
N PRO A 67 -16.58 -0.34 11.29
CA PRO A 67 -16.23 -1.23 12.41
C PRO A 67 -17.38 -2.14 12.88
N ALA A 68 -18.64 -1.68 12.80
CA ALA A 68 -19.80 -2.48 13.16
C ALA A 68 -20.09 -3.60 12.15
N ASP A 69 -19.91 -3.33 10.86
CA ASP A 69 -19.99 -4.36 9.81
C ASP A 69 -18.90 -5.43 10.01
N LEU A 70 -17.81 -5.11 10.71
CA LEU A 70 -16.72 -6.05 11.02
C LEU A 70 -17.09 -7.09 12.05
N GLU A 71 -17.97 -6.75 13.00
CA GLU A 71 -18.36 -7.66 14.08
C GLU A 71 -19.40 -8.69 13.61
N THR A 72 -20.24 -8.34 12.64
CA THR A 72 -21.33 -9.22 12.16
C THR A 72 -20.93 -10.20 11.06
N THR A 73 -19.87 -9.93 10.30
CA THR A 73 -19.58 -10.66 9.05
C THR A 73 -18.54 -11.77 9.22
N TRP A 74 -17.92 -11.89 10.40
CA TRP A 74 -16.75 -12.76 10.60
C TRP A 74 -17.01 -13.84 11.67
N GLN A 75 -16.64 -15.09 11.36
CA GLN A 75 -16.63 -16.21 12.32
C GLN A 75 -15.27 -16.27 13.03
N PRO A 76 -15.22 -16.63 14.33
CA PRO A 76 -14.06 -16.38 15.17
C PRO A 76 -12.89 -17.31 14.82
N LEU A 77 -11.94 -16.84 14.01
CA LEU A 77 -10.54 -17.31 14.09
C LEU A 77 -9.83 -16.52 15.22
N PRO A 78 -8.78 -17.07 15.85
CA PRO A 78 -8.17 -16.54 17.08
C PRO A 78 -7.25 -15.33 16.79
N HIS A 79 -7.79 -14.30 16.16
CA HIS A 79 -7.06 -13.08 15.80
C HIS A 79 -7.52 -11.88 16.67
N PRO A 80 -6.63 -10.90 16.90
CA PRO A 80 -6.98 -9.70 17.66
C PRO A 80 -8.17 -8.96 17.02
N PRO A 81 -8.95 -8.19 17.80
CA PRO A 81 -10.14 -7.54 17.30
C PRO A 81 -9.82 -6.61 16.11
N HIS A 82 -10.60 -6.70 15.04
CA HIS A 82 -10.31 -6.10 13.72
C HIS A 82 -10.12 -4.57 13.72
N HIS A 83 -10.68 -3.87 14.70
CA HIS A 83 -10.45 -2.42 14.88
C HIS A 83 -9.00 -2.08 15.23
N ALA A 84 -8.19 -3.07 15.63
CA ALA A 84 -6.78 -2.93 15.95
C ALA A 84 -5.85 -3.25 14.76
N LEU A 85 -6.35 -3.80 13.65
CA LEU A 85 -5.52 -4.15 12.50
C LEU A 85 -5.12 -2.90 11.70
N PRO A 86 -3.85 -2.78 11.26
CA PRO A 86 -3.42 -1.69 10.41
C PRO A 86 -4.16 -1.74 9.07
N ARG A 87 -4.61 -0.57 8.61
CA ARG A 87 -5.23 -0.40 7.29
C ARG A 87 -4.22 0.11 6.30
N LEU A 88 -4.01 -0.64 5.22
CA LEU A 88 -3.17 -0.24 4.12
C LEU A 88 -4.02 0.05 2.88
N LEU A 89 -3.76 1.17 2.22
CA LEU A 89 -4.35 1.48 0.93
C LEU A 89 -3.50 0.85 -0.18
N TRP A 90 -4.11 -0.01 -1.00
CA TRP A 90 -3.45 -0.70 -2.09
C TRP A 90 -3.84 -0.05 -3.41
N VAL A 91 -2.86 0.47 -4.13
CA VAL A 91 -3.09 1.17 -5.41
C VAL A 91 -2.12 0.64 -6.45
N GLY A 92 -2.62 0.34 -7.64
CA GLY A 92 -1.83 0.00 -8.80
C GLY A 92 -2.64 0.20 -10.07
N ASP A 93 -2.08 -0.23 -11.19
CA ASP A 93 -2.78 -0.26 -12.47
C ASP A 93 -3.41 -1.64 -12.73
N ALA A 94 -4.15 -1.76 -13.83
CA ALA A 94 -4.74 -3.02 -14.24
C ALA A 94 -3.68 -4.13 -14.42
N ALA A 95 -2.49 -3.80 -14.93
CA ALA A 95 -1.40 -4.75 -15.12
C ALA A 95 -0.75 -5.22 -13.81
N SER A 96 -0.97 -4.52 -12.70
CA SER A 96 -0.43 -4.93 -11.39
C SER A 96 -1.19 -6.10 -10.76
N ALA A 97 -2.34 -6.48 -11.33
CA ALA A 97 -3.11 -7.67 -10.95
C ALA A 97 -3.42 -7.78 -9.45
N LEU A 98 -3.75 -6.65 -8.79
CA LEU A 98 -4.06 -6.59 -7.35
C LEU A 98 -5.09 -7.64 -6.91
N PRO A 99 -6.22 -7.88 -7.63
CA PRO A 99 -7.17 -8.90 -7.21
C PRO A 99 -6.54 -10.29 -7.11
N ALA A 100 -5.71 -10.66 -8.08
CA ALA A 100 -5.04 -11.97 -8.11
C ALA A 100 -3.96 -12.07 -7.03
N LEU A 101 -3.26 -10.97 -6.75
CA LEU A 101 -2.27 -10.88 -5.68
C LEU A 101 -2.93 -11.07 -4.30
N LEU A 102 -4.01 -10.34 -4.03
CA LEU A 102 -4.72 -10.40 -2.75
C LEU A 102 -5.44 -11.75 -2.56
N SER A 103 -6.02 -12.31 -3.63
CA SER A 103 -6.65 -13.64 -3.60
C SER A 103 -5.65 -14.77 -3.30
N ALA A 104 -4.36 -14.58 -3.61
CA ALA A 104 -3.34 -15.56 -3.27
C ALA A 104 -3.10 -15.69 -1.75
N VAL A 105 -3.45 -14.65 -0.98
CA VAL A 105 -3.31 -14.60 0.48
C VAL A 105 -4.66 -14.77 1.19
N ALA A 106 -5.73 -14.25 0.60
CA ALA A 106 -7.10 -14.37 1.08
C ALA A 106 -7.99 -15.02 0.00
N PRO A 107 -8.02 -16.36 -0.10
CA PRO A 107 -8.77 -17.07 -1.14
C PRO A 107 -10.29 -16.87 -1.03
N GLU A 108 -10.79 -16.48 0.15
CA GLU A 108 -12.20 -16.13 0.40
C GLU A 108 -12.66 -14.90 -0.41
N GLY A 109 -11.72 -14.11 -0.93
CA GLY A 109 -11.99 -12.91 -1.70
C GLY A 109 -12.25 -11.66 -0.85
N PRO A 110 -12.66 -10.55 -1.49
CA PRO A 110 -12.98 -9.32 -0.78
C PRO A 110 -14.26 -9.45 0.05
N VAL A 111 -14.42 -8.55 1.01
CA VAL A 111 -15.64 -8.41 1.81
C VAL A 111 -16.83 -8.22 0.87
N LYS A 112 -17.92 -8.95 1.14
CA LYS A 112 -19.16 -8.81 0.38
C LYS A 112 -19.79 -7.46 0.70
N GLU A 113 -19.57 -6.49 -0.18
CA GLU A 113 -20.20 -5.18 -0.11
C GLU A 113 -21.62 -5.22 -0.69
N ALA A 114 -22.51 -4.39 -0.13
CA ALA A 114 -23.84 -4.16 -0.70
C ALA A 114 -23.68 -3.44 -2.04
N ARG A 115 -23.58 -4.20 -3.13
CA ARG A 115 -23.46 -3.64 -4.48
C ARG A 115 -24.70 -2.82 -4.81
N VAL A 116 -24.50 -1.57 -5.19
CA VAL A 116 -25.47 -0.85 -6.02
C VAL A 116 -25.33 -1.45 -7.42
N ALA A 117 -26.43 -1.92 -8.00
CA ALA A 117 -26.41 -2.66 -9.27
C ALA A 117 -25.68 -1.88 -10.40
N ASP A 118 -24.96 -2.63 -11.25
CA ASP A 118 -24.26 -2.23 -12.49
C ASP A 118 -23.02 -1.31 -12.43
N GLU A 119 -22.54 -0.85 -11.26
CA GLU A 119 -21.27 -0.10 -11.17
C GLU A 119 -20.13 -0.95 -10.58
N GLU A 120 -18.95 -0.93 -11.21
CA GLU A 120 -17.73 -1.47 -10.59
C GLU A 120 -17.38 -0.66 -9.33
N PRO A 121 -17.05 -1.33 -8.22
CA PRO A 121 -16.76 -0.62 -6.98
C PRO A 121 -15.45 0.14 -7.10
N PHE A 122 -15.39 1.34 -6.51
CA PHE A 122 -14.16 2.15 -6.50
C PHE A 122 -13.03 1.50 -5.69
N TRP A 123 -13.40 0.85 -4.59
CA TRP A 123 -12.48 0.06 -3.77
C TRP A 123 -13.11 -1.26 -3.37
N ARG A 124 -12.28 -2.19 -2.91
CA ARG A 124 -12.71 -3.44 -2.29
C ARG A 124 -11.95 -3.61 -0.99
N TRP A 125 -12.65 -4.05 0.04
CA TRP A 125 -12.02 -4.34 1.32
C TRP A 125 -11.60 -5.80 1.37
N TRP A 126 -10.45 -6.08 1.96
CA TRP A 126 -9.90 -7.43 2.12
C TRP A 126 -9.47 -7.65 3.56
N TRP A 127 -9.91 -8.77 4.13
CA TRP A 127 -9.44 -9.25 5.44
C TRP A 127 -8.21 -10.10 5.24
N LEU A 128 -7.07 -9.60 5.73
CA LEU A 128 -5.82 -10.33 5.73
C LEU A 128 -5.45 -10.66 7.18
N PRO A 129 -4.64 -11.71 7.44
CA PRO A 129 -4.35 -12.14 8.81
C PRO A 129 -3.77 -11.07 9.73
N GLN A 130 -2.98 -10.13 9.19
CA GLN A 130 -2.27 -9.09 9.95
C GLN A 130 -2.68 -7.66 9.61
N GLN A 131 -3.60 -7.47 8.66
CA GLN A 131 -3.95 -6.14 8.17
C GLN A 131 -5.31 -6.12 7.45
N VAL A 132 -5.79 -4.93 7.18
CA VAL A 132 -6.91 -4.69 6.27
C VAL A 132 -6.36 -4.06 5.00
N ALA A 133 -6.59 -4.70 3.85
CA ALA A 133 -6.23 -4.12 2.56
C ALA A 133 -7.44 -3.42 1.95
N ILE A 134 -7.27 -2.13 1.63
CA ILE A 134 -8.24 -1.33 0.88
C ILE A 134 -7.73 -1.28 -0.56
N GLU A 135 -8.18 -2.22 -1.38
CA GLU A 135 -7.84 -2.28 -2.80
C GLU A 135 -8.55 -1.16 -3.55
N VAL A 136 -7.82 -0.25 -4.19
CA VAL A 136 -8.40 0.73 -5.11
C VAL A 136 -8.50 0.09 -6.48
N CYS A 137 -9.72 -0.01 -7.00
CA CYS A 137 -9.94 -0.55 -8.33
C CYS A 137 -9.39 0.43 -9.36
N PRO A 138 -8.47 -0.01 -10.25
CA PRO A 138 -7.88 0.87 -11.23
C PRO A 138 -8.98 1.35 -12.19
N PRO A 139 -9.02 2.64 -12.53
CA PRO A 139 -9.98 3.10 -13.52
C PRO A 139 -9.68 2.54 -14.91
N ALA A 140 -10.72 2.39 -15.73
CA ALA A 140 -10.55 2.18 -17.17
C ALA A 140 -9.75 3.35 -17.78
N PRO A 141 -8.73 3.08 -18.62
CA PRO A 141 -7.97 4.13 -19.31
C PRO A 141 -8.79 4.74 -20.47
N PRO A 142 -8.63 6.05 -20.77
CA PRO A 142 -7.78 7.04 -20.09
C PRO A 142 -8.39 7.53 -18.77
N PRO A 143 -7.56 7.93 -17.77
CA PRO A 143 -8.08 8.40 -16.50
C PRO A 143 -8.83 9.73 -16.67
N GLU A 144 -10.13 9.71 -16.37
CA GLU A 144 -10.99 10.87 -16.52
C GLU A 144 -10.87 11.83 -15.31
N ALA A 145 -11.07 13.14 -15.54
CA ALA A 145 -11.09 14.14 -14.47
C ALA A 145 -12.11 13.81 -13.35
N GLN A 146 -13.15 13.05 -13.68
CA GLN A 146 -14.13 12.56 -12.73
C GLN A 146 -13.53 11.61 -11.68
N GLN A 147 -12.56 10.78 -12.07
CA GLN A 147 -11.90 9.80 -11.20
C GLN A 147 -10.97 10.48 -10.21
N ASP A 148 -10.34 11.60 -10.59
CA ASP A 148 -9.57 12.44 -9.66
C ASP A 148 -10.42 13.01 -8.54
N LEU A 149 -11.64 13.47 -8.87
CA LEU A 149 -12.59 13.93 -7.86
C LEU A 149 -13.12 12.80 -6.98
N LEU A 150 -13.39 11.63 -7.59
CA LEU A 150 -13.83 10.45 -6.86
C LEU A 150 -12.77 9.98 -5.87
N TRP A 151 -11.50 10.01 -6.25
CA TRP A 151 -10.37 9.75 -5.35
C TRP A 151 -10.33 10.73 -4.16
N LEU A 152 -10.45 12.03 -4.41
CA LEU A 152 -10.46 13.02 -3.32
C LEU A 152 -11.68 12.83 -2.39
N HIS A 153 -12.80 12.35 -2.93
CA HIS A 153 -13.96 11.96 -2.12
C HIS A 153 -13.70 10.68 -1.34
N ALA A 154 -13.01 9.69 -1.90
CA ALA A 154 -12.65 8.46 -1.22
C ALA A 154 -11.75 8.72 -0.01
N LEU A 155 -10.67 9.50 -0.20
CA LEU A 155 -9.79 9.89 0.90
C LEU A 155 -10.56 10.64 2.00
N ARG A 156 -11.43 11.59 1.63
CA ARG A 156 -12.28 12.25 2.62
C ARG A 156 -13.16 11.26 3.37
N THR A 157 -13.76 10.32 2.65
CA THR A 157 -14.70 9.40 3.28
C THR A 157 -13.97 8.49 4.26
N LEU A 158 -12.76 8.00 3.95
CA LEU A 158 -11.88 7.32 4.92
C LEU A 158 -11.57 8.19 6.15
N ALA A 159 -11.21 9.45 5.94
CA ALA A 159 -10.90 10.37 7.04
C ALA A 159 -12.10 10.62 7.97
N GLN A 160 -13.32 10.56 7.43
CA GLN A 160 -14.55 10.81 8.19
C GLN A 160 -15.03 9.56 8.93
N THR A 161 -14.93 8.39 8.32
CA THR A 161 -15.41 7.15 8.94
C THR A 161 -14.47 6.65 10.02
N GLN A 162 -13.17 6.99 9.94
CA GLN A 162 -12.16 6.51 10.89
C GLN A 162 -11.20 7.64 11.30
N PRO A 163 -11.68 8.63 12.06
CA PRO A 163 -10.95 9.89 12.30
C PRO A 163 -9.63 9.72 13.08
N GLN A 164 -9.48 8.66 13.87
CA GLN A 164 -8.27 8.43 14.65
C GLN A 164 -7.12 7.82 13.84
N ARG A 165 -7.42 6.90 12.91
CA ARG A 165 -6.41 6.17 12.12
C ARG A 165 -6.94 5.82 10.73
N PRO A 166 -7.10 6.79 9.82
CA PRO A 166 -7.71 6.52 8.53
C PRO A 166 -6.89 5.56 7.68
N LEU A 167 -5.55 5.66 7.74
CA LEU A 167 -4.60 4.73 7.12
C LEU A 167 -3.33 4.62 7.97
N GLU A 168 -2.76 3.42 8.04
CA GLU A 168 -1.43 3.21 8.61
C GLU A 168 -0.33 3.14 7.54
N GLY A 169 -0.70 3.00 6.25
CA GLY A 169 0.26 3.02 5.16
C GLY A 169 -0.39 2.86 3.80
N MET A 170 0.44 2.84 2.76
CA MET A 170 0.04 2.65 1.38
C MET A 170 1.00 1.68 0.69
N VAL A 171 0.43 0.76 -0.08
CA VAL A 171 1.18 -0.14 -0.96
C VAL A 171 0.93 0.30 -2.40
N LEU A 172 1.98 0.77 -3.06
CA LEU A 172 1.96 1.02 -4.50
C LEU A 172 2.44 -0.23 -5.23
N CYS A 173 1.51 -0.88 -5.92
CA CYS A 173 1.81 -2.01 -6.79
C CYS A 173 2.16 -1.48 -8.18
N ILE A 174 3.33 -1.86 -8.67
CA ILE A 174 3.90 -1.41 -9.94
C ILE A 174 4.18 -2.65 -10.78
N SER A 175 3.51 -2.81 -11.91
CA SER A 175 3.75 -3.98 -12.77
C SER A 175 5.12 -3.93 -13.45
N VAL A 176 5.72 -5.11 -13.68
CA VAL A 176 6.91 -5.21 -14.55
C VAL A 176 6.63 -4.68 -15.95
N ALA A 177 5.37 -4.76 -16.42
CA ALA A 177 4.94 -4.21 -17.69
C ALA A 177 5.07 -2.69 -17.72
N LEU A 178 4.62 -1.99 -16.67
CA LEU A 178 4.76 -0.53 -16.54
C LEU A 178 6.23 -0.10 -16.47
N LEU A 179 7.07 -0.82 -15.73
CA LEU A 179 8.51 -0.52 -15.63
C LEU A 179 9.25 -0.69 -16.96
N ARG A 180 8.77 -1.59 -17.82
CA ARG A 180 9.33 -1.88 -19.16
C ARG A 180 8.67 -1.12 -20.29
N ALA A 181 7.54 -0.45 -20.03
CA ALA A 181 6.80 0.28 -21.05
C ALA A 181 7.62 1.44 -21.61
N ASP A 182 7.22 1.90 -22.81
CA ASP A 182 7.78 3.11 -23.40
C ASP A 182 7.69 4.27 -22.40
N PRO A 183 8.77 5.05 -22.19
CA PRO A 183 8.80 6.12 -21.20
C PRO A 183 7.64 7.11 -21.34
N LYS A 184 7.22 7.45 -22.56
CA LYS A 184 6.12 8.42 -22.77
C LYS A 184 4.78 7.86 -22.30
N VAL A 185 4.57 6.57 -22.46
CA VAL A 185 3.35 5.88 -22.01
C VAL A 185 3.38 5.69 -20.49
N ALA A 186 4.52 5.28 -19.95
CA ALA A 186 4.70 5.03 -18.52
C ALA A 186 4.55 6.30 -17.68
N GLU A 187 5.05 7.44 -18.18
CA GLU A 187 5.12 8.71 -17.44
C GLU A 187 3.77 9.15 -16.87
N THR A 188 2.70 9.11 -17.68
CA THR A 188 1.38 9.56 -17.24
C THR A 188 0.86 8.74 -16.07
N LEU A 189 1.05 7.42 -16.12
CA LEU A 189 0.61 6.51 -15.06
C LEU A 189 1.49 6.61 -13.82
N MET A 190 2.81 6.71 -13.98
CA MET A 190 3.74 6.91 -12.86
C MET A 190 3.45 8.22 -12.12
N GLN A 191 3.21 9.30 -12.85
CA GLN A 191 2.80 10.59 -12.28
C GLN A 191 1.45 10.51 -11.56
N LEU A 192 0.48 9.76 -12.11
CA LEU A 192 -0.79 9.52 -11.43
C LEU A 192 -0.57 8.79 -10.10
N LEU A 193 0.17 7.68 -10.09
CA LEU A 193 0.45 6.91 -8.87
C LEU A 193 1.21 7.74 -7.84
N ALA A 194 2.20 8.52 -8.27
CA ALA A 194 2.92 9.44 -7.41
C ALA A 194 2.00 10.51 -6.81
N ARG A 195 1.13 11.12 -7.63
CA ARG A 195 0.14 12.09 -7.17
C ARG A 195 -0.79 11.49 -6.12
N ARG A 196 -1.26 10.25 -6.34
CA ARG A 196 -2.10 9.51 -5.38
C ARG A 196 -1.38 9.30 -4.05
N ALA A 197 -0.12 8.90 -4.06
CA ALA A 197 0.66 8.78 -2.83
C ALA A 197 0.81 10.10 -2.06
N HIS A 198 1.09 11.20 -2.76
CA HIS A 198 1.20 12.53 -2.15
C HIS A 198 -0.13 13.04 -1.61
N GLU A 199 -1.23 12.78 -2.32
CA GLU A 199 -2.58 13.13 -1.89
C GLU A 199 -2.99 12.36 -0.64
N SER A 200 -2.74 11.05 -0.60
CA SER A 200 -2.95 10.23 0.60
C SER A 200 -2.14 10.74 1.78
N ALA A 201 -0.85 11.05 1.60
CA ALA A 201 -0.02 11.56 2.68
C ALA A 201 -0.52 12.94 3.17
N THR A 202 -0.87 13.83 2.24
CA THR A 202 -1.35 15.17 2.59
C THR A 202 -2.68 15.15 3.35
N LEU A 203 -3.60 14.26 2.96
CA LEU A 203 -4.98 14.26 3.47
C LEU A 203 -5.20 13.30 4.64
N LEU A 204 -4.41 12.25 4.77
CA LEU A 204 -4.64 11.17 5.74
C LEU A 204 -3.51 11.04 6.77
N SER A 205 -2.25 11.04 6.35
CA SER A 205 -1.11 10.87 7.25
C SER A 205 0.15 11.61 6.74
N PRO A 206 0.61 12.68 7.41
CA PRO A 206 1.75 13.50 6.97
C PRO A 206 3.08 12.74 6.81
N ARG A 207 3.20 11.55 7.42
CA ARG A 207 4.36 10.64 7.33
C ARG A 207 3.91 9.26 6.87
N LEU A 208 3.08 9.20 5.83
CA LEU A 208 2.49 7.97 5.32
C LEU A 208 3.58 6.95 4.95
N PRO A 209 3.63 5.78 5.62
CA PRO A 209 4.45 4.65 5.19
C PRO A 209 4.09 4.24 3.76
N LEU A 210 5.06 4.23 2.86
CA LEU A 210 4.91 3.85 1.46
C LEU A 210 5.73 2.59 1.19
N TYR A 211 5.04 1.51 0.80
CA TYR A 211 5.66 0.27 0.35
C TYR A 211 5.52 0.17 -1.16
N LEU A 212 6.63 -0.06 -1.86
CA LEU A 212 6.62 -0.33 -3.29
C LEU A 212 6.66 -1.82 -3.52
N LEU A 213 5.73 -2.32 -4.34
CA LEU A 213 5.63 -3.71 -4.68
C LEU A 213 5.69 -3.88 -6.21
N VAL A 214 6.80 -4.38 -6.71
CA VAL A 214 6.94 -4.74 -8.12
C VAL A 214 6.25 -6.08 -8.36
N THR A 215 5.17 -6.05 -9.13
CA THR A 215 4.31 -7.20 -9.41
C THR A 215 4.52 -7.74 -10.82
N GLY A 216 4.16 -8.99 -11.07
CA GLY A 216 4.25 -9.60 -12.41
C GLY A 216 5.60 -10.25 -12.71
N LEU A 217 6.37 -10.67 -11.69
CA LEU A 217 7.62 -11.41 -11.93
C LEU A 217 7.40 -12.67 -12.79
N GLN A 218 6.20 -13.26 -12.75
CA GLN A 218 5.85 -14.40 -13.59
C GLN A 218 5.86 -14.13 -15.10
N ASP A 219 5.78 -12.86 -15.49
CA ASP A 219 5.78 -12.43 -16.89
C ASP A 219 7.20 -12.23 -17.44
N LEU A 220 8.23 -12.35 -16.58
CA LEU A 220 9.62 -12.24 -17.01
C LEU A 220 10.12 -13.55 -17.64
N PRO A 221 10.94 -13.46 -18.70
CA PRO A 221 11.49 -14.64 -19.36
C PRO A 221 12.35 -15.46 -18.37
N GLY A 222 12.14 -16.77 -18.35
CA GLY A 222 12.89 -17.68 -17.48
C GLY A 222 12.34 -17.81 -16.04
N TYR A 223 11.28 -17.08 -15.68
CA TYR A 223 10.69 -17.14 -14.33
C TYR A 223 10.31 -18.57 -13.92
N GLY A 224 9.63 -19.34 -14.77
CA GLY A 224 9.22 -20.71 -14.46
C GLY A 224 10.41 -21.60 -14.09
N THR A 225 11.51 -21.50 -14.83
CA THR A 225 12.77 -22.22 -14.56
C THR A 225 13.39 -21.78 -13.24
N VAL A 226 13.49 -20.47 -12.99
CA VAL A 226 14.02 -19.92 -11.74
C VAL A 226 13.20 -20.34 -10.55
N ARG A 227 11.87 -20.24 -10.63
CA ARG A 227 10.95 -20.65 -9.57
C ARG A 227 11.09 -22.14 -9.27
N ALA A 228 11.10 -23.00 -10.30
CA ALA A 228 11.24 -24.44 -10.13
C ALA A 228 12.60 -24.84 -9.50
N ALA A 229 13.67 -24.11 -9.82
CA ALA A 229 14.99 -24.34 -9.27
C ALA A 229 15.22 -23.70 -7.88
N THR A 230 14.27 -22.88 -7.40
CA THR A 230 14.38 -22.17 -6.12
C THR A 230 13.73 -22.98 -5.00
N PRO A 231 14.45 -23.23 -3.88
CA PRO A 231 13.90 -23.96 -2.75
C PRO A 231 12.64 -23.31 -2.19
N ALA A 232 11.65 -24.12 -1.80
CA ALA A 232 10.38 -23.63 -1.26
C ALA A 232 10.53 -22.62 -0.10
N PRO A 233 11.44 -22.79 0.89
CA PRO A 233 11.64 -21.79 1.94
C PRO A 233 12.06 -20.42 1.41
N VAL A 234 12.85 -20.38 0.32
CA VAL A 234 13.28 -19.12 -0.31
C VAL A 234 12.12 -18.47 -1.06
N LEU A 235 11.23 -19.25 -1.67
CA LEU A 235 10.03 -18.74 -2.32
C LEU A 235 9.01 -18.14 -1.33
N GLN A 236 9.08 -18.48 -0.03
CA GLN A 236 8.24 -17.89 1.00
C GLN A 236 8.79 -16.57 1.56
N GLN A 237 10.10 -16.33 1.39
CA GLN A 237 10.77 -15.13 1.90
C GLN A 237 10.48 -13.92 1.02
N ALA A 238 10.35 -12.73 1.62
CA ALA A 238 10.21 -11.51 0.83
C ALA A 238 11.52 -11.21 0.10
N PHE A 239 11.45 -10.97 -1.21
CA PHE A 239 12.60 -10.57 -2.01
C PHE A 239 12.57 -9.05 -2.26
N GLY A 240 13.58 -8.33 -1.78
CA GLY A 240 13.64 -6.88 -1.90
C GLY A 240 14.46 -6.21 -0.80
N TRP A 241 14.05 -5.00 -0.45
CA TRP A 241 14.68 -4.15 0.55
C TRP A 241 13.64 -3.61 1.52
N ARG A 242 14.01 -3.58 2.81
CA ARG A 242 13.23 -2.98 3.89
C ARG A 242 14.03 -1.81 4.45
N ALA A 243 13.38 -0.66 4.61
CA ALA A 243 13.99 0.47 5.28
C ALA A 243 14.26 0.12 6.76
N PRO A 244 15.44 0.46 7.30
CA PRO A 244 15.68 0.39 8.73
C PRO A 244 14.76 1.39 9.48
N PRO A 245 14.63 1.26 10.81
CA PRO A 245 13.88 2.21 11.62
C PRO A 245 14.39 3.65 11.45
N GLU A 246 15.72 3.81 11.38
CA GLU A 246 16.36 5.10 11.19
C GLU A 246 16.09 5.69 9.79
N PRO A 247 16.00 7.02 9.66
CA PRO A 247 15.89 7.66 8.36
C PRO A 247 17.11 7.36 7.47
N VAL A 248 16.84 6.86 6.25
CA VAL A 248 17.87 6.65 5.22
C VAL A 248 17.87 7.85 4.28
N PRO A 249 19.01 8.55 4.08
CA PRO A 249 19.07 9.73 3.22
C PRO A 249 18.75 9.45 1.75
N GLN A 250 19.19 8.30 1.23
CA GLN A 250 18.99 7.87 -0.15
C GLN A 250 18.35 6.46 -0.17
N PRO A 251 17.05 6.36 0.14
CA PRO A 251 16.39 5.06 0.33
C PRO A 251 16.33 4.25 -0.98
N TRP A 252 16.23 4.91 -2.13
CA TRP A 252 16.28 4.26 -3.44
C TRP A 252 17.65 3.64 -3.72
N GLN A 253 18.72 4.40 -3.52
CA GLN A 253 20.09 3.89 -3.68
C GLN A 253 20.33 2.69 -2.74
N ALA A 254 19.96 2.82 -1.46
CA ALA A 254 20.06 1.73 -0.49
C ALA A 254 19.26 0.48 -0.91
N ALA A 255 18.08 0.66 -1.51
CA ALA A 255 17.31 -0.43 -2.07
C ALA A 255 18.05 -1.11 -3.22
N HIS A 256 18.56 -0.34 -4.20
CA HIS A 256 19.34 -0.85 -5.33
C HIS A 256 20.58 -1.63 -4.88
N ASP A 257 21.32 -1.09 -3.93
CA ASP A 257 22.52 -1.70 -3.34
C ASP A 257 22.21 -3.00 -2.57
N THR A 258 20.94 -3.25 -2.25
CA THR A 258 20.50 -4.46 -1.56
C THR A 258 20.01 -5.53 -2.53
N TRP A 259 19.03 -5.21 -3.38
CA TRP A 259 18.37 -6.25 -4.19
C TRP A 259 19.21 -6.70 -5.39
N GLN A 260 20.05 -5.84 -5.97
CA GLN A 260 20.87 -6.20 -7.13
C GLN A 260 21.98 -7.21 -6.78
N PRO A 261 22.77 -7.02 -5.69
CA PRO A 261 23.73 -8.05 -5.27
C PRO A 261 23.05 -9.34 -4.82
N ALA A 262 21.89 -9.26 -4.15
CA ALA A 262 21.12 -10.43 -3.77
C ALA A 262 20.65 -11.24 -5.00
N LEU A 263 20.17 -10.55 -6.06
CA LEU A 263 19.84 -11.17 -7.33
C LEU A 263 21.05 -11.83 -8.00
N HIS A 264 22.21 -11.15 -7.98
CA HIS A 264 23.44 -11.69 -8.55
C HIS A 264 23.88 -12.98 -7.84
N ALA A 265 23.89 -12.97 -6.51
CA ALA A 265 24.20 -14.15 -5.69
C ALA A 265 23.20 -15.30 -5.94
N TRP A 266 21.90 -14.98 -6.02
CA TRP A 266 20.85 -15.95 -6.31
C TRP A 266 21.02 -16.58 -7.71
N ARG A 267 21.32 -15.76 -8.72
CA ARG A 267 21.64 -16.21 -10.09
C ARG A 267 22.82 -17.18 -10.09
N LEU A 268 23.94 -16.82 -9.47
CA LEU A 268 25.13 -17.68 -9.42
C LEU A 268 24.84 -19.00 -8.69
N GLY A 269 24.15 -18.93 -7.56
CA GLY A 269 23.77 -20.12 -6.79
C GLY A 269 22.86 -21.07 -7.56
N LEU A 270 21.90 -20.56 -8.34
CA LEU A 270 21.05 -21.38 -9.21
C LEU A 270 21.84 -21.97 -10.39
N MET A 271 22.68 -21.17 -11.05
CA MET A 271 23.49 -21.63 -12.18
C MET A 271 24.47 -22.73 -11.78
N ALA A 272 25.08 -22.64 -10.60
CA ALA A 272 26.00 -23.65 -10.07
C ALA A 272 25.33 -25.02 -9.84
N ARG A 273 24.03 -25.04 -9.54
CA ARG A 273 23.24 -26.27 -9.34
C ARG A 273 22.61 -26.80 -10.63
N SER A 274 22.62 -26.00 -11.70
CA SER A 274 21.96 -26.32 -12.96
C SER A 274 22.86 -27.18 -13.85
N SER A 275 22.41 -28.39 -14.18
CA SER A 275 23.17 -29.30 -15.04
C SER A 275 22.99 -28.96 -16.53
N GLN A 276 21.82 -28.41 -16.91
CA GLN A 276 21.48 -28.18 -18.31
C GLN A 276 21.83 -26.76 -18.79
N ALA A 277 22.29 -26.65 -20.03
CA ALA A 277 22.61 -25.35 -20.64
C ALA A 277 21.36 -24.45 -20.77
N ARG A 278 20.21 -25.05 -21.07
CA ARG A 278 18.92 -24.33 -21.17
C ARG A 278 18.51 -23.71 -19.84
N GLU A 279 18.64 -24.44 -18.74
CA GLU A 279 18.33 -23.93 -17.39
C GLU A 279 19.21 -22.74 -17.04
N ARG A 280 20.53 -22.85 -17.25
CA ARG A 280 21.47 -21.75 -17.02
C ARG A 280 21.14 -20.51 -17.84
N HIS A 281 20.75 -20.70 -19.10
CA HIS A 281 20.33 -19.62 -19.97
C HIS A 281 19.04 -18.95 -19.49
N ASP A 282 18.03 -19.71 -19.07
CA ASP A 282 16.78 -19.14 -18.56
C ASP A 282 16.98 -18.39 -17.23
N ILE A 283 17.81 -18.93 -16.32
CA ILE A 283 18.20 -18.26 -15.08
C ILE A 283 18.89 -16.92 -15.38
N HIS A 284 19.83 -16.92 -16.33
CA HIS A 284 20.50 -15.70 -16.76
C HIS A 284 19.50 -14.69 -17.33
N ARG A 285 18.61 -15.10 -18.24
CA ARG A 285 17.61 -14.23 -18.86
C ARG A 285 16.67 -13.60 -17.84
N PHE A 286 16.23 -14.36 -16.84
CA PHE A 286 15.40 -13.83 -15.76
C PHE A 286 16.12 -12.73 -14.99
N ALA A 287 17.35 -12.98 -14.58
CA ALA A 287 18.15 -12.01 -13.84
C ALA A 287 18.41 -10.73 -14.65
N GLU A 288 18.74 -10.86 -15.94
CA GLU A 288 18.91 -9.69 -16.82
C GLU A 288 17.59 -8.93 -17.03
N ALA A 289 16.47 -9.63 -17.22
CA ALA A 289 15.17 -9.00 -17.38
C ALA A 289 14.74 -8.22 -16.13
N LEU A 290 15.08 -8.74 -14.94
CA LEU A 290 14.82 -8.09 -13.67
C LEU A 290 15.75 -6.90 -13.43
N LEU A 291 17.05 -7.02 -13.75
CA LEU A 291 17.99 -5.90 -13.74
C LEU A 291 17.58 -4.79 -14.72
N ALA A 292 17.03 -5.16 -15.88
CA ALA A 292 16.54 -4.24 -16.89
C ALA A 292 15.32 -3.41 -16.44
N LEU A 293 14.73 -3.68 -15.27
CA LEU A 293 13.70 -2.83 -14.68
C LEU A 293 14.28 -1.54 -14.05
N THR A 294 15.60 -1.48 -13.82
CA THR A 294 16.28 -0.36 -13.14
C THR A 294 15.94 1.02 -13.75
N PRO A 295 15.94 1.22 -15.08
CA PRO A 295 15.55 2.51 -15.66
C PRO A 295 14.09 2.89 -15.36
N GLY A 296 13.18 1.90 -15.32
CA GLY A 296 11.78 2.12 -14.94
C GLY A 296 11.63 2.49 -13.47
N LEU A 297 12.41 1.84 -12.59
CA LEU A 297 12.45 2.18 -11.16
C LEU A 297 12.97 3.60 -10.94
N HIS A 298 13.98 4.03 -11.70
CA HIS A 298 14.49 5.40 -11.62
C HIS A 298 13.46 6.43 -12.11
N ARG A 299 12.69 6.15 -13.16
CA ARG A 299 11.57 7.02 -13.55
C ARG A 299 10.51 7.11 -12.47
N LEU A 300 10.18 5.99 -11.82
CA LEU A 300 9.24 5.98 -10.70
C LEU A 300 9.77 6.78 -9.51
N GLU A 301 11.05 6.67 -9.19
CA GLU A 301 11.73 7.49 -8.18
C GLU A 301 11.59 8.98 -8.49
N GLN A 302 11.87 9.39 -9.74
CA GLN A 302 11.73 10.77 -10.19
C GLN A 302 10.28 11.26 -10.10
N ALA A 303 9.31 10.44 -10.51
CA ALA A 303 7.90 10.78 -10.45
C ALA A 303 7.41 10.91 -9.00
N LEU A 304 7.86 10.03 -8.11
CA LEU A 304 7.55 10.09 -6.68
C LEU A 304 8.23 11.27 -5.99
N ALA A 305 9.45 11.66 -6.40
CA ALA A 305 10.15 12.83 -5.86
C ALA A 305 10.09 12.92 -4.31
N LEU A 306 10.29 11.79 -3.64
CA LEU A 306 10.12 11.69 -2.18
C LEU A 306 11.09 12.64 -1.48
N GLN A 307 10.57 13.52 -0.62
CA GLN A 307 11.36 14.47 0.13
C GLN A 307 11.59 14.01 1.57
N ALA A 308 12.76 14.30 2.12
CA ALA A 308 13.04 14.04 3.52
C ALA A 308 12.10 14.89 4.41
N GLY A 309 11.45 14.23 5.38
CA GLY A 309 10.71 14.90 6.46
C GLY A 309 9.25 15.29 6.18
N THR A 310 8.81 15.36 4.92
CA THR A 310 7.40 15.65 4.58
C THR A 310 6.88 14.76 3.46
N GLY A 311 5.63 14.30 3.58
CA GLY A 311 4.98 13.47 2.57
C GLY A 311 5.18 11.97 2.80
N PRO A 312 4.98 11.14 1.75
CA PRO A 312 5.15 9.70 1.88
C PRO A 312 6.62 9.33 2.12
N ARG A 313 6.86 8.35 2.99
CA ARG A 313 8.20 7.81 3.30
C ARG A 313 8.32 6.40 2.75
N LEU A 314 9.32 6.15 1.91
CA LEU A 314 9.60 4.80 1.42
C LEU A 314 10.05 3.90 2.57
N GLN A 315 9.28 2.85 2.85
CA GLN A 315 9.53 1.86 3.91
C GLN A 315 10.02 0.52 3.37
N GLY A 316 9.84 0.26 2.09
CA GLY A 316 10.38 -0.93 1.44
C GLY A 316 10.08 -0.99 -0.05
N LEU A 317 10.89 -1.77 -0.74
CA LEU A 317 10.77 -2.11 -2.16
C LEU A 317 10.84 -3.63 -2.28
N TYR A 318 9.77 -4.27 -2.73
CA TYR A 318 9.68 -5.73 -2.83
C TYR A 318 9.30 -6.15 -4.23
N PHE A 319 9.67 -7.37 -4.61
CA PHE A 319 9.33 -7.96 -5.89
C PHE A 319 8.55 -9.25 -5.67
N THR A 320 7.48 -9.45 -6.44
CA THR A 320 6.59 -10.59 -6.24
C THR A 320 6.00 -11.13 -7.53
N ALA A 321 5.66 -12.41 -7.50
CA ALA A 321 4.83 -13.05 -8.51
C ALA A 321 3.47 -13.39 -7.92
N SER A 322 2.42 -13.17 -8.72
CA SER A 322 1.06 -13.60 -8.41
C SER A 322 0.72 -14.90 -9.16
N ALA A 323 -0.57 -15.27 -9.20
CA ALA A 323 -1.04 -16.47 -9.90
C ALA A 323 -0.59 -16.50 -11.38
N PRO A 324 -0.38 -17.70 -11.97
CA PRO A 324 -0.66 -19.04 -11.41
C PRO A 324 0.47 -19.61 -10.53
N GLN A 325 1.64 -18.97 -10.50
CA GLN A 325 2.82 -19.47 -9.81
C GLN A 325 3.33 -18.41 -8.83
N PRO A 326 2.67 -18.21 -7.68
CA PRO A 326 3.06 -17.17 -6.74
C PRO A 326 4.44 -17.44 -6.13
N ALA A 327 5.12 -16.35 -5.77
CA ALA A 327 6.38 -16.36 -5.03
C ALA A 327 6.59 -15.05 -4.28
N PHE A 328 7.31 -15.13 -3.16
CA PHE A 328 7.73 -14.01 -2.31
C PHE A 328 6.56 -13.27 -1.64
N LEU A 329 5.49 -13.99 -1.31
CA LEU A 329 4.25 -13.43 -0.72
C LEU A 329 4.11 -13.67 0.78
N ALA A 330 4.42 -14.86 1.30
CA ALA A 330 4.09 -15.20 2.69
C ALA A 330 4.74 -14.23 3.69
N ASP A 331 6.07 -14.16 3.71
CA ASP A 331 6.78 -13.24 4.60
C ASP A 331 6.38 -11.77 4.35
N LEU A 332 6.14 -11.41 3.08
CA LEU A 332 5.77 -10.04 2.70
C LEU A 332 4.55 -9.56 3.49
N PHE A 333 3.47 -10.35 3.50
CA PHE A 333 2.23 -10.03 4.20
C PHE A 333 2.29 -10.28 5.71
N GLU A 334 3.11 -11.24 6.17
CA GLU A 334 3.21 -11.55 7.60
C GLU A 334 4.08 -10.55 8.37
N ARG A 335 5.16 -10.06 7.74
CA ARG A 335 6.27 -9.38 8.46
C ARG A 335 6.69 -8.04 7.89
N PHE A 336 6.59 -7.85 6.57
CA PHE A 336 7.20 -6.69 5.89
C PHE A 336 6.20 -5.58 5.58
N LEU A 337 4.92 -5.91 5.40
CA LEU A 337 3.83 -4.94 5.23
C LEU A 337 3.18 -4.54 6.58
N ASN A 338 3.91 -4.63 7.69
CA ASN A 338 3.40 -4.18 8.98
C ASN A 338 3.75 -2.70 9.20
N ALA A 339 2.73 -1.85 9.15
CA ALA A 339 2.86 -0.42 9.50
C ALA A 339 3.17 -0.17 10.99
N SER A 340 3.01 -1.19 11.84
CA SER A 340 3.26 -1.18 13.28
C SER A 340 4.70 -0.81 13.66
N ASP A 341 5.69 -1.18 12.83
CA ASP A 341 7.12 -1.01 13.15
C ASP A 341 7.65 0.39 12.88
N ALA A 342 6.88 1.25 12.19
CA ALA A 342 7.22 2.66 12.00
C ALA A 342 7.04 3.52 13.28
N ARG A 343 6.65 2.89 14.40
CA ARG A 343 6.25 3.55 15.66
C ARG A 343 7.35 3.69 16.71
N VAL A 344 8.58 3.28 16.42
CA VAL A 344 9.72 3.53 17.32
C VAL A 344 10.53 4.72 16.79
N ASN A 345 9.99 5.92 16.95
CA ASN A 345 10.72 7.20 17.10
C ASN A 345 9.76 8.40 17.21
#